data_AF-A0A1V1NU51-F1
#
_entry.id   AF-A0A1V1NU51-F1
#
_cell.length_a   1.000
_cell.length_b   1.000
_cell.length_c   1.000
_cell.angle_alpha   90.00
_cell.angle_beta   90.00
_cell.angle_gamma   90.00
#
_symmetry.space_group_name_H-M   'P 1'
#
loop_
_entity.id
_entity.type
_entity.pdbx_description
1 polymer ?
#
loop_
_entity_poly.entity_id
_entity_poly.type
_entity_poly.pdbx_seq_one_letter_code
_entity_poly.pdbx_strand_id
1 'polypeptide(L)'
;MKIKHNELKEQIKGLPEKIKIGNIMNNEEIVMLETERKIIIDTVKMLCYRAETELFNLIYPFFSRQEDEGRAFIKSIFYLSGDLIPDEKRGCLLIKYHTLANRRSNMALKELCRLMNEEQIKYPGTDMFIIYESQQN
;
A
#
# COMPACT_ATOMS: atom_id res chain seq x y z
N MET A 1 32.46 -31.71 12.86
CA MET A 1 31.51 -30.62 12.58
C MET A 1 31.87 -29.79 11.33
N LYS A 2 33.13 -29.37 11.11
CA LYS A 2 33.56 -28.61 9.91
C LYS A 2 33.48 -29.39 8.58
N ILE A 3 33.75 -30.70 8.60
CA ILE A 3 33.73 -31.57 7.40
C ILE A 3 32.33 -31.63 6.80
N LYS A 4 31.32 -31.88 7.64
CA LYS A 4 29.91 -31.93 7.23
C LYS A 4 29.41 -30.59 6.65
N HIS A 5 29.91 -29.46 7.16
CA HIS A 5 29.58 -28.13 6.63
C HIS A 5 30.16 -27.88 5.24
N ASN A 6 31.39 -28.33 4.97
CA ASN A 6 32.00 -28.21 3.65
C ASN A 6 31.35 -29.16 2.64
N GLU A 7 31.00 -30.38 3.03
CA GLU A 7 30.25 -31.32 2.19
C GLU A 7 28.87 -30.75 1.78
N LEU A 8 28.15 -30.16 2.72
CA LEU A 8 26.87 -29.49 2.46
C LEU A 8 27.02 -28.28 1.53
N LYS A 9 28.11 -27.51 1.63
CA LYS A 9 28.39 -26.37 0.74
C LYS A 9 28.62 -26.81 -0.71
N GLU A 10 29.37 -27.88 -0.91
CA GLU A 10 29.62 -28.44 -2.24
C GLU A 10 28.34 -29.07 -2.83
N GLN A 11 27.51 -29.71 -2.00
CA GLN A 11 26.19 -30.19 -2.42
C GLN A 11 25.25 -29.07 -2.86
N ILE A 12 25.22 -27.94 -2.14
CA ILE A 12 24.40 -26.77 -2.50
C ILE A 12 24.89 -26.13 -3.81
N LYS A 13 26.22 -26.03 -4.01
CA LYS A 13 26.79 -25.54 -5.27
C LYS A 13 26.47 -26.43 -6.46
N GLY A 14 26.34 -27.74 -6.25
CA GLY A 14 25.99 -28.69 -7.29
C GLY A 14 24.50 -28.67 -7.68
N LEU A 15 23.65 -28.01 -6.90
CA LEU A 15 22.23 -27.88 -7.21
C LEU A 15 21.98 -26.73 -8.19
N PRO A 16 21.05 -26.90 -9.14
CA PRO A 16 20.66 -25.82 -10.03
C PRO A 16 20.03 -24.66 -9.24
N GLU A 17 20.51 -23.44 -9.50
CA GLU A 17 20.04 -22.21 -8.84
C GLU A 17 18.55 -21.92 -9.12
N LYS A 18 18.04 -22.41 -10.26
CA LYS A 18 16.63 -22.30 -10.66
C LYS A 18 16.14 -23.63 -11.19
N ILE A 19 14.97 -24.06 -10.70
CA ILE A 19 14.27 -25.26 -11.19
C ILE A 19 12.97 -24.81 -11.83
N LYS A 20 12.63 -25.36 -13.00
CA LYS A 20 11.33 -25.09 -13.64
C LYS A 20 10.22 -25.67 -12.76
N ILE A 21 9.16 -24.91 -12.54
CA ILE A 21 8.01 -25.35 -11.72
C ILE A 21 7.37 -26.63 -12.31
N GLY A 22 7.31 -26.74 -13.63
CA GLY A 22 6.83 -27.96 -14.32
C GLY A 22 7.70 -29.21 -14.13
N ASN A 23 8.88 -29.10 -13.51
CA ASN A 23 9.68 -30.26 -13.13
C ASN A 23 9.36 -30.75 -11.70
N ILE A 24 8.62 -29.96 -10.92
CA ILE A 24 8.32 -30.22 -9.50
C ILE A 24 6.84 -30.56 -9.32
N MET A 25 5.96 -29.86 -10.04
CA MET A 25 4.52 -30.07 -9.99
C MET A 25 4.01 -30.58 -11.33
N ASN A 26 2.93 -31.37 -11.27
CA ASN A 26 2.20 -31.75 -12.47
C ASN A 26 1.59 -30.50 -13.10
N ASN A 27 1.63 -30.40 -14.43
CA ASN A 27 1.12 -29.22 -15.15
C ASN A 27 -0.34 -28.88 -14.82
N GLU A 28 -1.14 -29.86 -14.43
CA GLU A 28 -2.54 -29.71 -14.02
C GLU A 28 -2.71 -28.95 -12.69
N GLU A 29 -1.68 -28.93 -11.84
CA GLU A 29 -1.66 -28.19 -10.56
C GLU A 29 -1.17 -26.73 -10.73
N ILE A 30 -0.57 -26.41 -11.88
CA ILE A 30 0.01 -25.09 -12.14
C ILE A 30 -1.08 -24.15 -12.68
N VAL A 31 -1.67 -23.36 -11.77
CA VAL A 31 -2.63 -22.32 -12.14
C VAL A 31 -1.87 -21.10 -12.71
N MET A 32 -1.66 -21.08 -14.03
CA MET A 32 -1.20 -19.88 -14.72
C MET A 32 -2.38 -18.97 -15.03
N LEU A 33 -2.25 -17.69 -14.67
CA LEU A 33 -3.17 -16.67 -15.15
C LEU A 33 -3.01 -16.56 -16.67
N GLU A 34 -4.13 -16.51 -17.38
CA GLU A 34 -4.15 -16.11 -18.79
C GLU A 34 -3.39 -14.79 -18.96
N THR A 35 -2.60 -14.66 -20.02
CA THR A 35 -1.67 -13.54 -20.22
C THR A 35 -2.36 -12.17 -20.04
N GLU A 36 -3.57 -12.00 -20.57
CA GLU A 36 -4.35 -10.77 -20.46
C GLU A 36 -4.73 -10.46 -19.00
N ARG A 37 -5.23 -11.46 -18.28
CA ARG A 37 -5.54 -11.36 -16.85
C ARG A 37 -4.30 -10.98 -16.04
N LYS A 38 -3.15 -11.57 -16.38
CA LYS A 38 -1.88 -11.25 -15.74
C LYS A 38 -1.50 -9.79 -15.96
N ILE A 39 -1.56 -9.30 -17.20
CA ILE A 39 -1.25 -7.91 -17.54
C ILE A 39 -2.13 -6.96 -16.73
N ILE A 40 -3.44 -7.17 -16.71
CA ILE A 40 -4.39 -6.32 -15.96
C ILE A 40 -4.04 -6.30 -14.47
N ILE A 41 -3.85 -7.46 -13.86
CA ILE A 41 -3.54 -7.56 -12.43
C ILE A 41 -2.22 -6.88 -12.10
N ASP A 42 -1.18 -7.12 -12.90
CA ASP A 42 0.14 -6.53 -12.66
C ASP A 42 0.10 -5.01 -12.85
N THR A 43 -0.67 -4.49 -13.81
CA THR A 43 -0.89 -3.05 -13.98
C THR A 43 -1.55 -2.43 -12.75
N VAL A 44 -2.62 -3.03 -12.22
CA VAL A 44 -3.30 -2.53 -11.02
C VAL A 44 -2.34 -2.54 -9.81
N LYS A 45 -1.60 -3.64 -9.61
CA LYS A 45 -0.61 -3.74 -8.52
C LYS A 45 0.45 -2.64 -8.62
N MET A 46 0.98 -2.41 -9.81
CA MET A 46 2.00 -1.37 -10.03
C MET A 46 1.46 0.03 -9.80
N LEU A 47 0.20 0.30 -10.17
CA LEU A 47 -0.45 1.58 -9.89
C LEU A 47 -0.62 1.78 -8.38
N CYS A 48 -1.15 0.78 -7.67
CA CYS A 48 -1.30 0.83 -6.22
C CYS A 48 0.05 1.03 -5.51
N TYR A 49 1.09 0.30 -5.92
CA TYR A 49 2.43 0.43 -5.35
C TYR A 49 3.02 1.83 -5.53
N ARG A 50 2.82 2.44 -6.72
CA ARG A 50 3.27 3.81 -6.98
C ARG A 50 2.48 4.82 -6.15
N ALA A 51 1.15 4.72 -6.12
CA ALA A 51 0.31 5.61 -5.31
C ALA A 51 0.66 5.54 -3.82
N GLU A 52 0.89 4.34 -3.29
CA GLU A 52 1.35 4.14 -1.91
C GLU A 52 2.74 4.76 -1.69
N THR A 53 3.64 4.64 -2.67
CA THR A 53 4.99 5.25 -2.59
C THR A 53 4.94 6.78 -2.61
N GLU A 54 4.08 7.38 -3.41
CA GLU A 54 3.87 8.84 -3.37
C GLU A 54 3.29 9.29 -2.03
N LEU A 55 2.29 8.58 -1.49
CA LEU A 55 1.77 8.86 -0.15
C LEU A 55 2.85 8.75 0.92
N PHE A 56 3.74 7.76 0.82
CA PHE A 56 4.88 7.59 1.73
C PHE A 56 5.84 8.77 1.64
N ASN A 57 6.17 9.22 0.44
CA ASN A 57 7.05 10.37 0.24
C ASN A 57 6.45 11.66 0.82
N LEU A 58 5.13 11.85 0.69
CA LEU A 58 4.42 13.00 1.27
C LEU A 58 4.53 13.03 2.80
N ILE A 59 4.43 11.87 3.46
CA ILE A 59 4.47 11.79 4.93
C ILE A 59 5.88 11.60 5.49
N TYR A 60 6.87 11.28 4.66
CA TYR A 60 8.24 10.96 5.07
C TYR A 60 8.86 12.02 6.01
N PRO A 61 8.67 13.34 5.80
CA PRO A 61 9.17 14.36 6.74
C PRO A 61 8.66 14.19 8.18
N PHE A 62 7.48 13.59 8.37
CA PHE A 62 6.86 13.38 9.68
C PHE A 62 7.22 12.03 10.32
N PHE A 63 7.82 11.11 9.56
CA PHE A 63 8.19 9.75 9.99
C PHE A 63 9.68 9.41 9.86
N SER A 64 10.54 10.43 9.80
CA SER A 64 11.99 10.44 9.50
C SER A 64 12.93 9.47 10.24
N ARG A 65 12.46 8.55 11.08
CA ARG A 65 13.29 7.66 11.89
C ARG A 65 13.24 6.18 11.50
N GLN A 66 12.22 5.70 10.78
CA GLN A 66 12.10 4.30 10.31
C GLN A 66 11.24 4.23 9.04
N GLU A 67 11.80 3.80 7.91
CA GLU A 67 11.04 3.60 6.66
C GLU A 67 9.84 2.66 6.86
N ASP A 68 10.02 1.62 7.68
CA ASP A 68 8.98 0.65 8.01
C ASP A 68 7.80 1.29 8.79
N GLU A 69 8.05 2.32 9.62
CA GLU A 69 6.99 3.00 10.38
C GLU A 69 6.04 3.76 9.45
N GLY A 70 6.54 4.43 8.41
CA GLY A 70 5.71 5.21 7.50
C GLY A 70 4.81 4.33 6.63
N ARG A 71 5.35 3.20 6.13
CA ARG A 71 4.56 2.19 5.40
C ARG A 71 3.49 1.55 6.29
N ALA A 72 3.85 1.20 7.53
CA ALA A 72 2.89 0.68 8.51
C ALA A 72 1.78 1.69 8.83
N PHE A 73 2.12 2.97 8.93
CA PHE A 73 1.15 4.04 9.12
C PHE A 73 0.20 4.19 7.94
N ILE A 74 0.69 4.23 6.69
CA ILE A 74 -0.18 4.30 5.50
C ILE A 74 -1.13 3.11 5.46
N LYS A 75 -0.60 1.91 5.71
CA LYS A 75 -1.42 0.71 5.81
C LYS A 75 -2.51 0.89 6.87
N SER A 76 -2.19 1.45 8.04
CA SER A 76 -3.19 1.72 9.08
C SER A 76 -4.30 2.66 8.63
N ILE A 77 -3.99 3.66 7.78
CA ILE A 77 -4.99 4.59 7.22
C ILE A 77 -5.95 3.84 6.28
N PHE A 78 -5.43 2.94 5.44
CA PHE A 78 -6.28 2.17 4.51
C PHE A 78 -7.28 1.25 5.23
N TYR A 79 -6.98 0.84 6.47
CA TYR A 79 -7.91 0.07 7.31
C TYR A 79 -8.70 0.94 8.29
N LEU A 80 -8.45 2.25 8.31
CA LEU A 80 -9.10 3.16 9.25
C LEU A 80 -10.55 3.41 8.81
N SER A 81 -11.48 3.24 9.74
CA SER A 81 -12.88 3.62 9.50
C SER A 81 -13.03 5.14 9.40
N GLY A 82 -14.03 5.57 8.66
CA GLY A 82 -14.39 6.97 8.53
C GLY A 82 -15.77 7.15 7.93
N ASP A 83 -16.29 8.36 8.05
CA ASP A 83 -17.58 8.76 7.51
C ASP A 83 -17.40 9.36 6.11
N LEU A 84 -18.34 9.05 5.22
CA LEU A 84 -18.48 9.66 3.90
C LEU A 84 -19.75 10.51 3.90
N ILE A 85 -19.59 11.82 3.94
CA ILE A 85 -20.68 12.78 4.16
C ILE A 85 -20.79 13.69 2.93
N PRO A 86 -21.75 13.46 2.03
CA PRO A 86 -22.00 14.37 0.91
C PRO A 86 -22.62 15.68 1.43
N ASP A 87 -22.05 16.81 1.04
CA ASP A 87 -22.58 18.16 1.30
C ASP A 87 -22.85 18.85 -0.04
N GLU A 88 -24.08 18.68 -0.54
CA GLU A 88 -24.53 19.29 -1.79
C GLU A 88 -24.52 20.82 -1.73
N LYS A 89 -24.72 21.42 -0.55
CA LYS A 89 -24.75 22.89 -0.41
C LYS A 89 -23.36 23.48 -0.57
N ARG A 90 -22.35 22.80 -0.04
CA ARG A 90 -20.93 23.19 -0.18
C ARG A 90 -20.29 22.68 -1.46
N GLY A 91 -20.97 21.79 -2.19
CA GLY A 91 -20.42 21.16 -3.39
C GLY A 91 -19.21 20.30 -3.06
N CYS A 92 -19.25 19.57 -1.94
CA CYS A 92 -18.14 18.70 -1.53
C CYS A 92 -18.61 17.35 -0.96
N LEU A 93 -17.71 16.37 -1.06
CA LEU A 93 -17.81 15.10 -0.35
C LEU A 93 -16.78 15.13 0.78
N LEU A 94 -17.27 15.19 2.01
CA LEU A 94 -16.43 15.16 3.20
C LEU A 94 -16.08 13.71 3.56
N ILE A 95 -14.79 13.40 3.60
CA ILE A 95 -14.22 12.13 4.06
C ILE A 95 -13.61 12.37 5.43
N LYS A 96 -14.27 11.87 6.47
CA LYS A 96 -13.88 12.09 7.87
C LYS A 96 -13.29 10.82 8.46
N TYR A 97 -11.98 10.78 8.63
CA TYR A 97 -11.30 9.66 9.28
C TYR A 97 -11.53 9.66 10.79
N HIS A 98 -11.75 8.48 11.36
CA HIS A 98 -11.76 8.30 12.82
C HIS A 98 -10.35 8.45 13.41
N THR A 99 -10.24 8.54 14.74
CA THR A 99 -8.96 8.68 15.42
C THR A 99 -8.13 7.40 15.39
N LEU A 100 -6.83 7.53 15.17
CA LEU A 100 -5.83 6.47 15.35
C LEU A 100 -5.43 6.33 16.83
N ALA A 101 -4.81 5.18 17.15
CA ALA A 101 -4.48 4.78 18.52
C ALA A 101 -3.48 5.71 19.25
N ASN A 102 -2.69 6.51 18.52
CA ASN A 102 -1.67 7.36 19.13
C ASN A 102 -1.66 8.78 18.53
N ARG A 103 -1.18 9.73 19.34
CA ARG A 103 -1.15 11.16 18.98
C ARG A 103 -0.27 11.46 17.78
N ARG A 104 0.87 10.77 17.63
CA ARG A 104 1.81 10.98 16.51
C ARG A 104 1.14 10.63 15.18
N SER A 105 0.45 9.51 15.12
CA SER A 105 -0.32 9.07 13.95
C SER A 105 -1.49 10.02 13.64
N ASN A 106 -2.21 10.51 14.65
CA ASN A 106 -3.26 11.51 14.44
C ASN A 106 -2.71 12.84 13.88
N MET A 107 -1.56 13.29 14.38
CA MET A 107 -0.89 14.49 13.84
C MET A 107 -0.47 14.30 12.38
N ALA A 108 0.11 13.14 12.05
CA ALA A 108 0.49 12.86 10.67
C ALA A 108 -0.73 12.71 9.74
N LEU A 109 -1.82 12.11 10.22
CA LEU A 109 -3.07 12.01 9.47
C LEU A 109 -3.66 13.39 9.18
N LYS A 110 -3.60 14.30 10.15
CA LYS A 110 -4.03 15.69 9.96
C LYS A 110 -3.23 16.41 8.88
N GLU A 111 -1.90 16.27 8.88
CA GLU A 111 -1.05 16.85 7.85
C GLU A 111 -1.28 16.20 6.47
N LEU A 112 -1.49 14.89 6.42
CA LEU A 112 -1.85 14.22 5.18
C LEU A 112 -3.18 14.74 4.63
N CYS A 113 -4.21 14.90 5.47
CA CYS A 113 -5.49 15.49 5.06
C CYS A 113 -5.30 16.90 4.50
N ARG A 114 -4.45 17.71 5.15
CA ARG A 114 -4.12 19.06 4.69
C ARG A 114 -3.50 19.04 3.29
N LEU A 115 -2.49 18.20 3.06
CA LEU A 115 -1.83 18.04 1.76
C LEU A 115 -2.80 17.54 0.68
N MET A 116 -3.61 16.52 0.98
CA MET A 116 -4.57 15.99 0.02
C MET A 116 -5.65 17.01 -0.38
N ASN A 117 -6.02 17.93 0.52
CA ASN A 117 -6.96 19.00 0.23
C ASN A 117 -6.37 20.09 -0.69
N GLU A 118 -5.04 20.23 -0.77
CA GLU A 118 -4.38 21.16 -1.69
C GLU A 118 -4.51 20.73 -3.16
N GLU A 119 -4.67 19.42 -3.41
CA GLU A 119 -4.81 18.84 -4.74
C GLU A 119 -6.18 19.12 -5.40
N GLN A 120 -7.16 19.66 -4.66
CA GLN A 120 -8.49 20.04 -5.18
C GLN A 120 -9.16 18.95 -6.03
N ILE A 121 -9.13 17.71 -5.54
CA ILE A 121 -9.61 16.54 -6.27
C ILE A 121 -11.14 16.58 -6.37
N LYS A 122 -11.69 16.40 -7.59
CA LYS A 122 -13.12 16.19 -7.81
C LYS A 122 -13.50 14.72 -7.66
N TYR A 123 -14.66 14.45 -7.06
CA TYR A 123 -15.21 13.11 -7.01
C TYR A 123 -15.70 12.67 -8.41
N PRO A 124 -15.25 11.51 -8.93
CA PRO A 124 -15.55 11.08 -10.30
C PRO A 124 -17.06 11.08 -10.61
N GLY A 125 -17.43 11.65 -11.75
CA GLY A 125 -18.83 11.71 -12.19
C GLY A 125 -19.69 12.77 -11.50
N THR A 126 -19.08 13.66 -10.70
CA THR A 126 -19.79 14.77 -10.04
C THR A 126 -18.95 16.06 -10.10
N ASP A 127 -19.58 17.18 -9.76
CA ASP A 127 -18.87 18.45 -9.52
C ASP A 127 -18.43 18.67 -8.07
N MET A 128 -18.55 17.64 -7.22
CA MET A 128 -18.17 17.74 -5.82
C MET A 128 -16.66 17.65 -5.63
N PHE A 129 -16.10 18.53 -4.82
CA PHE A 129 -14.71 18.41 -4.35
C PHE A 129 -14.61 17.42 -3.19
N ILE A 130 -13.57 16.58 -3.19
CA ILE A 130 -13.27 15.71 -2.05
C ILE A 130 -12.53 16.54 -1.01
N ILE A 131 -13.03 16.53 0.23
CA ILE A 131 -12.40 17.18 1.38
C ILE A 131 -12.11 16.13 2.43
N TYR A 132 -10.86 16.04 2.87
CA TYR A 132 -10.39 15.12 3.89
C TYR A 132 -10.28 15.80 5.25
N GLU A 133 -10.79 15.16 6.29
CA GLU A 133 -10.67 15.60 7.67
C GLU A 133 -10.29 14.45 8.60
N SER A 134 -9.42 14.73 9.58
CA SER A 134 -9.15 13.82 10.70
C SER A 134 -10.00 14.22 11.91
N GLN A 135 -10.73 13.28 12.50
CA GLN A 135 -11.46 13.52 13.75
C GLN A 135 -10.51 13.96 14.87
N GLN A 136 -10.87 15.02 15.59
CA GLN A 136 -10.14 15.47 16.77
C GLN A 136 -10.72 14.77 18.02
N ASN A 137 -9.84 14.24 18.86
CA ASN A 137 -10.12 14.00 20.28
C ASN A 137 -9.62 15.20 21.08
#